data_AF-X1J8U5-F1
#
_entry.id   AF-X1J8U5-F1
#
_cell.length_a   1.000
_cell.length_b   1.000
_cell.length_c   1.000
_cell.angle_alpha   90.00
_cell.angle_beta   90.00
_cell.angle_gamma   90.00
#
_symmetry.space_group_name_H-M   'P 1'
#
loop_
_entity.id
_entity.type
_entity.pdbx_description
1 polymer ?
#
loop_
_entity_poly.entity_id
_entity_poly.type
_entity_poly.pdbx_seq_one_letter_code
_entity_poly.pdbx_strand_id
1 'polypeptide(L)'
;MQCAQSATVRKFRRILIEMPQLFALDGRTIEAKRKEAQRRLLICMATDEELEQMAKIAAELFPYPVDQMIKDLKAAREEYSKTKESWRKYLGKPQK
;
A
#
# COMPACT_ATOMS: atom_id res chain seq x y z
N MET A 1 18.43 -16.14 8.44
CA MET A 1 18.73 -14.83 7.83
C MET A 1 17.54 -13.91 8.06
N GLN A 2 17.67 -12.88 8.91
CA GLN A 2 16.66 -11.82 8.97
C GLN A 2 16.90 -10.91 7.76
N CYS A 3 16.12 -11.08 6.68
CA CYS A 3 16.11 -10.11 5.59
C CYS A 3 15.74 -8.75 6.18
N ALA A 4 16.68 -7.80 6.19
CA ALA A 4 16.41 -6.45 6.61
C ALA A 4 15.28 -5.88 5.74
N GLN A 5 14.13 -5.58 6.35
CA GLN A 5 13.00 -5.02 5.62
C GLN A 5 13.36 -3.61 5.15
N SER A 6 13.10 -3.32 3.88
CA SER A 6 13.32 -1.99 3.32
C SER A 6 12.44 -0.94 4.03
N ALA A 7 12.79 0.34 3.90
CA ALA A 7 11.97 1.43 4.44
C ALA A 7 10.55 1.42 3.84
N THR A 8 10.43 1.09 2.55
CA THR A 8 9.16 0.97 1.80
C THR A 8 8.27 -0.11 2.41
N VAL A 9 8.82 -1.30 2.64
CA VAL A 9 8.10 -2.46 3.20
C VAL A 9 7.65 -2.19 4.64
N ARG A 10 8.51 -1.58 5.47
CA ARG A 10 8.16 -1.17 6.84
C ARG A 10 7.01 -0.16 6.86
N LYS A 11 7.04 0.84 5.96
CA LYS A 11 5.99 1.85 5.85
C LYS A 11 4.67 1.26 5.34
N PHE A 12 4.74 0.34 4.38
CA PHE A 12 3.57 -0.38 3.87
C PHE A 12 2.89 -1.20 4.97
N ARG A 13 3.67 -1.96 5.76
CA ARG A 13 3.15 -2.70 6.92
C ARG A 13 2.43 -1.79 7.91
N ARG A 14 3.00 -0.63 8.24
CA ARG A 14 2.36 0.34 9.14
C ARG A 14 1.02 0.80 8.59
N ILE A 15 0.96 1.16 7.31
CA ILE A 15 -0.29 1.58 6.65
C ILE A 15 -1.34 0.45 6.67
N LEU A 16 -0.94 -0.79 6.42
CA LEU A 16 -1.88 -1.93 6.47
C LEU A 16 -2.46 -2.17 7.85
N ILE A 17 -1.67 -1.99 8.93
CA ILE A 17 -2.17 -2.12 10.31
C ILE A 17 -3.12 -0.97 10.68
N GLU A 18 -2.86 0.23 10.15
CA GLU A 18 -3.72 1.41 10.35
C GLU A 18 -4.99 1.37 9.46
N MET A 19 -4.98 0.61 8.37
CA MET A 19 -6.05 0.60 7.36
C MET A 19 -7.42 0.11 7.88
N PRO A 20 -7.53 -0.98 8.67
CA PRO A 20 -8.81 -1.42 9.24
C PRO A 20 -9.51 -0.32 10.05
N GLN A 21 -8.72 0.53 10.73
CA GLN A 21 -9.21 1.66 11.51
C GLN A 21 -9.78 2.75 10.60
N LEU A 22 -9.20 2.92 9.41
CA LEU A 22 -9.65 3.89 8.40
C LEU A 22 -10.90 3.42 7.64
N PHE A 23 -11.06 2.12 7.41
CA PHE A 23 -12.30 1.55 6.86
C PHE A 23 -13.46 1.65 7.86
N ALA A 24 -13.18 1.56 9.17
CA ALA A 24 -14.16 1.79 10.22
C ALA A 24 -14.59 3.27 10.34
N LEU A 25 -13.75 4.22 9.89
CA LEU A 25 -13.99 5.67 9.98
C LEU A 25 -14.76 6.28 8.78
N ASP A 26 -15.48 5.47 7.99
CA ASP A 26 -16.07 5.84 6.70
C ASP A 26 -14.99 6.29 5.69
N GLY A 27 -14.72 5.44 4.69
CA GLY A 27 -13.64 5.61 3.70
C GLY A 27 -13.70 6.90 2.85
N ARG A 28 -14.63 7.82 3.14
CA ARG A 28 -14.72 9.15 2.53
C ARG A 28 -13.86 10.21 3.22
N THR A 29 -13.33 9.95 4.43
CA THR A 29 -12.46 10.92 5.13
C THR A 29 -11.20 11.24 4.33
N ILE A 30 -10.70 12.47 4.49
CA ILE A 30 -9.46 12.92 3.81
C ILE A 30 -8.26 12.08 4.26
N GLU A 31 -8.24 11.66 5.54
CA GLU A 31 -7.17 10.82 6.09
C GLU A 31 -7.15 9.43 5.46
N ALA A 32 -8.31 8.76 5.34
CA ALA A 32 -8.41 7.48 4.65
C ALA A 32 -7.93 7.59 3.19
N LYS A 33 -8.37 8.63 2.48
CA LYS A 33 -7.92 8.91 1.10
C LYS A 33 -6.41 9.17 1.01
N ARG A 34 -5.82 9.85 1.99
CA ARG A 34 -4.38 10.13 2.04
C ARG A 34 -3.56 8.86 2.29
N LYS A 35 -3.99 8.02 3.22
CA LYS A 35 -3.32 6.75 3.54
C LYS A 35 -3.42 5.76 2.39
N GLU A 36 -4.57 5.68 1.72
CA GLU A 36 -4.71 4.90 0.49
C GLU A 36 -3.80 5.45 -0.63
N ALA A 37 -3.75 6.76 -0.83
CA ALA A 37 -2.81 7.36 -1.79
C ALA A 37 -1.35 7.04 -1.46
N GLN A 38 -0.98 7.04 -0.17
CA GLN A 38 0.36 6.64 0.28
C GLN A 38 0.63 5.16 0.01
N ARG A 39 -0.34 4.27 0.24
CA ARG A 39 -0.23 2.85 -0.08
C ARG A 39 0.01 2.64 -1.57
N ARG A 40 -0.77 3.29 -2.44
CA ARG A 40 -0.61 3.21 -3.90
C ARG A 40 0.75 3.70 -4.36
N LEU A 41 1.23 4.83 -3.81
CA LEU A 41 2.57 5.33 -4.11
C LEU A 41 3.66 4.31 -3.75
N LEU A 42 3.55 3.67 -2.58
CA LEU A 42 4.52 2.65 -2.15
C LEU A 42 4.53 1.46 -3.09
N ILE A 43 3.37 1.01 -3.57
CA ILE A 43 3.25 -0.06 -4.57
C ILE A 43 3.92 0.36 -5.89
N CYS A 44 3.74 1.61 -6.33
CA CYS A 44 4.39 2.14 -7.53
C CYS A 44 5.92 2.21 -7.41
N MET A 45 6.44 2.54 -6.23
CA MET A 45 7.88 2.70 -6.00
C MET A 45 8.59 1.40 -5.61
N ALA A 46 7.85 0.37 -5.23
CA ALA A 46 8.41 -0.89 -4.77
C ALA A 46 9.06 -1.68 -5.91
N THR A 47 10.23 -2.25 -5.61
CA THR A 47 10.84 -3.28 -6.45
C THR A 47 10.01 -4.57 -6.40
N ASP A 48 10.26 -5.48 -7.34
CA ASP A 48 9.57 -6.79 -7.35
C ASP A 48 9.80 -7.57 -6.05
N GLU A 49 11.03 -7.54 -5.51
CA GLU A 49 11.35 -8.16 -4.22
C GLU A 49 10.60 -7.50 -3.05
N GLU A 50 10.48 -6.17 -3.06
CA GLU A 50 9.71 -5.44 -2.04
C GLU A 50 8.22 -5.77 -2.14
N LEU A 51 7.66 -5.91 -3.35
CA LEU A 51 6.27 -6.32 -3.56
C LEU A 51 6.01 -7.72 -3.02
N GLU A 52 6.94 -8.66 -3.17
CA GLU A 52 6.83 -10.00 -2.58
C GLU A 52 6.82 -9.95 -1.05
N GLN A 53 7.67 -9.11 -0.44
CA GLN A 53 7.65 -8.90 1.01
C GLN A 53 6.35 -8.23 1.47
N MET A 54 5.85 -7.25 0.72
CA MET A 54 4.55 -6.61 0.98
C MET A 54 3.40 -7.62 0.88
N ALA A 55 3.43 -8.53 -0.09
CA ALA A 55 2.42 -9.57 -0.25
C ALA A 55 2.40 -10.55 0.91
N LYS A 56 3.57 -10.98 1.40
CA LYS A 56 3.69 -11.83 2.59
C LYS A 56 3.09 -11.13 3.81
N ILE A 57 3.42 -9.87 4.03
CA ILE A 57 2.87 -9.06 5.13
C ILE A 57 1.35 -8.90 5.01
N ALA A 58 0.85 -8.67 3.80
CA ALA A 58 -0.60 -8.57 3.58
C ALA A 58 -1.30 -9.91 3.84
N ALA A 59 -0.72 -11.04 3.42
CA ALA A 59 -1.26 -12.37 3.67
C ALA A 59 -1.21 -12.79 5.16
N GLU A 60 -0.30 -12.21 5.95
CA GLU A 60 -0.31 -12.38 7.42
C GLU A 60 -1.51 -11.66 8.07
N LEU A 61 -1.94 -10.53 7.48
CA LEU A 61 -3.01 -9.68 8.04
C LEU A 61 -4.39 -10.02 7.48
N PHE A 62 -4.46 -10.55 6.26
CA PHE A 62 -5.68 -10.92 5.56
C PHE A 62 -5.56 -12.38 5.12
N PRO A 63 -6.56 -13.24 5.37
CA PRO A 63 -6.53 -14.64 4.97
C PRO A 63 -6.66 -14.76 3.43
N TYR A 64 -5.57 -14.46 2.73
CA TYR A 64 -5.49 -14.41 1.28
C TYR A 64 -4.19 -15.07 0.80
N PRO A 65 -4.21 -15.88 -0.27
CA PRO A 65 -3.02 -16.56 -0.76
C PRO A 65 -1.91 -15.57 -1.15
N VAL A 66 -0.68 -15.81 -0.68
CA VAL A 66 0.48 -14.95 -0.96
C VAL A 66 0.72 -14.80 -2.46
N ASP A 67 0.68 -15.91 -3.21
CA ASP A 67 0.92 -15.89 -4.67
C ASP A 67 -0.11 -15.05 -5.41
N GLN A 68 -1.38 -15.10 -4.97
CA GLN A 68 -2.43 -14.28 -5.55
C GLN A 68 -2.24 -12.81 -5.16
N MET A 69 -1.86 -12.52 -3.92
CA MET A 69 -1.55 -11.16 -3.48
C MET A 69 -0.39 -10.54 -4.27
N ILE A 70 0.65 -11.31 -4.58
CA ILE A 70 1.78 -10.85 -5.42
C ILE A 70 1.26 -10.45 -6.81
N LYS A 71 0.44 -11.30 -7.44
CA LYS A 71 -0.17 -11.00 -8.74
C LYS A 71 -1.00 -9.72 -8.69
N ASP A 72 -1.84 -9.59 -7.65
CA ASP A 72 -2.72 -8.44 -7.48
C ASP A 72 -1.92 -7.14 -7.26
N LEU A 73 -0.84 -7.19 -6.46
CA LEU A 73 0.04 -6.05 -6.23
C LEU A 73 0.80 -5.64 -7.50
N LYS A 74 1.26 -6.60 -8.31
CA LYS A 74 1.91 -6.32 -9.59
C LYS A 74 0.93 -5.71 -10.60
N ALA A 75 -0.27 -6.26 -10.69
CA ALA A 75 -1.35 -5.72 -11.53
C ALA A 75 -1.72 -4.30 -11.10
N ALA A 76 -1.87 -4.07 -9.79
CA ALA A 76 -2.14 -2.75 -9.23
C ALA A 76 -1.00 -1.75 -9.52
N ARG A 77 0.27 -2.18 -9.43
CA ARG A 77 1.42 -1.33 -9.79
C ARG A 77 1.33 -0.87 -11.25
N GLU A 78 1.02 -1.77 -12.17
CA GLU A 78 0.86 -1.46 -13.59
C GLU A 78 -0.32 -0.51 -13.84
N GLU A 79 -1.46 -0.78 -13.21
CA GLU A 79 -2.65 0.07 -13.32
C GLU A 79 -2.35 1.49 -12.83
N TYR A 80 -1.81 1.61 -11.61
CA TYR A 80 -1.53 2.90 -10.99
C TYR A 80 -0.47 3.73 -11.73
N SER A 81 0.44 3.05 -12.43
CA SER A 81 1.45 3.70 -13.26
C SER A 81 0.87 4.28 -14.56
N LYS A 82 -0.19 3.65 -15.11
CA LYS A 82 -0.83 4.05 -16.37
C LYS A 82 -1.85 5.18 -16.16
N THR A 83 -2.49 5.24 -15.01
CA THR A 83 -3.50 6.26 -14.73
C THR A 83 -2.88 7.61 -14.35
N LYS A 84 -3.33 8.70 -14.99
CA LYS A 84 -3.08 10.10 -14.55
C LYS A 84 -3.85 10.34 -13.24
N GLU A 85 -3.38 9.73 -12.16
CA GLU A 85 -4.28 9.32 -11.10
C GLU A 85 -4.64 10.45 -10.14
N SER A 86 -5.95 10.59 -9.90
CA SER A 86 -6.55 11.59 -9.04
C SER A 86 -6.13 11.45 -7.56
N TRP A 87 -5.54 10.32 -7.14
CA TRP A 87 -5.09 10.16 -5.76
C TRP A 87 -3.81 10.92 -5.43
N ARG A 88 -2.97 11.24 -6.43
CA ARG A 88 -1.74 12.00 -6.20
C ARG A 88 -2.03 13.37 -5.57
N LYS A 89 -3.22 13.94 -5.80
CA LYS A 89 -3.67 15.19 -5.16
C LYS A 89 -3.77 15.09 -3.63
N TYR A 90 -3.96 13.88 -3.08
CA TYR A 90 -4.02 13.64 -1.64
C TYR A 90 -2.64 13.47 -0.99
N LEU A 91 -1.57 13.33 -1.79
CA LEU A 91 -0.20 13.26 -1.28
C LEU A 91 0.43 14.64 -1.02
N GLY A 92 -0.10 15.68 -1.66
CA GLY A 92 0.59 16.97 -1.84
C GLY A 92 0.27 18.09 -0.86
N LYS A 93 -0.51 17.89 0.21
CA LYS A 93 -0.70 18.96 1.22
C LYS A 93 -0.27 18.50 2.60
N PRO A 94 0.83 19.06 3.15
CA PRO A 94 1.01 19.07 4.60
C PRO A 94 -0.16 19.85 5.20
N GLN A 95 -0.92 19.23 6.11
CA GLN A 95 -1.76 20.00 7.02
C GLN A 95 -0.82 20.60 8.05
N LYS A 96 -0.62 21.92 7.96
CA LYS A 96 -0.26 22.73 9.13
C LYS A 96 -1.49 22.90 10.00
#